data_AF-A0A326GST2-F1
#
_entry.id   AF-A0A326GST2-F1
#
_cell.length_a   1.000
_cell.length_b   1.000
_cell.length_c   1.000
_cell.angle_alpha   90.00
_cell.angle_beta   90.00
_cell.angle_gamma   90.00
#
_symmetry.space_group_name_H-M   'P 1'
#
loop_
_entity.id
_entity.type
_entity.pdbx_description
1 polymer ?
#
loop_
_entity_poly.entity_id
_entity_poly.type
_entity_poly.pdbx_seq_one_letter_code
_entity_poly.pdbx_strand_id
1 'polypeptide(L)'
;MSVMLMAAMLAAGDANVVKCAVAKLPKGDLAKMQQGMIVGVLEGKKPTPATDALVKATRRHAATCQPGTGKADARAGDIVVTSIAVEALASGLSAKGVDPVAVNRRLSQTPPAVLNAFLARKQTAEVDAFMEGMMNLAGAKKADTRVQRLMGGYAFNAATLARLFAAKG
;
A
#
# COMPACT_ATOMS: atom_id res chain seq x y z
N MET A 1 7.78 2.27 -15.34
CA MET A 1 8.32 3.31 -14.45
C MET A 1 7.66 3.22 -13.07
N SER A 2 7.87 2.13 -12.31
CA SER A 2 7.12 1.89 -11.05
C SER A 2 8.00 1.80 -9.80
N VAL A 3 9.33 1.86 -9.94
CA VAL A 3 10.28 1.69 -8.82
C VAL A 3 10.50 3.00 -8.03
N MET A 4 10.21 4.16 -8.63
CA MET A 4 10.53 5.47 -8.03
C MET A 4 9.59 5.90 -6.89
N LEU A 5 8.33 5.47 -6.88
CA LEU A 5 7.38 5.83 -5.82
C LEU A 5 7.69 5.15 -4.47
N MET A 6 8.43 4.04 -4.49
CA MET A 6 8.85 3.30 -3.30
C MET A 6 10.07 3.95 -2.61
N ALA A 7 10.95 4.60 -3.38
CA ALA A 7 12.28 5.00 -2.91
C ALA A 7 12.28 6.04 -1.77
N ALA A 8 11.22 6.84 -1.65
CA ALA A 8 11.15 7.89 -0.62
C ALA A 8 10.83 7.37 0.79
N MET A 9 10.39 6.12 0.95
CA MET A 9 9.91 5.59 2.25
C MET A 9 10.70 4.40 2.79
N LEU A 10 11.57 3.77 2.01
CA LEU A 10 12.27 2.55 2.42
C LEU A 10 13.67 2.88 2.98
N ALA A 11 13.99 2.38 4.18
CA ALA A 11 15.39 2.18 4.53
C ALA A 11 16.01 1.19 3.52
N ALA A 12 17.27 1.38 3.14
CA ALA A 12 17.93 0.63 2.06
C ALA A 12 17.78 -0.90 2.18
N GLY A 13 17.77 -1.45 3.40
CA GLY A 13 17.55 -2.88 3.65
C GLY A 13 16.15 -3.36 3.30
N ASP A 14 15.12 -2.59 3.64
CA ASP A 14 13.73 -2.98 3.42
C ASP A 14 13.35 -2.90 1.92
N ALA A 15 13.97 -1.98 1.17
CA ALA A 15 13.85 -1.90 -0.29
C ALA A 15 14.39 -3.15 -0.99
N ASN A 16 15.48 -3.71 -0.47
CA ASN A 16 16.10 -4.90 -1.05
C ASN A 16 15.25 -6.15 -0.81
N VAL A 17 14.54 -6.22 0.32
CA VAL A 17 13.58 -7.31 0.59
C VAL A 17 12.42 -7.29 -0.39
N VAL A 18 11.84 -6.11 -0.65
CA VAL A 18 10.76 -5.96 -1.65
C VAL A 18 11.24 -6.39 -3.03
N LYS A 19 12.39 -5.90 -3.48
CA LYS A 19 12.97 -6.27 -4.77
C LYS A 19 13.21 -7.78 -4.88
N CYS A 20 13.81 -8.39 -3.86
CA CYS A 20 14.09 -9.83 -3.84
C CYS A 20 12.80 -10.66 -3.90
N ALA A 21 11.79 -10.31 -3.11
CA ALA A 21 10.54 -11.05 -3.08
C ALA A 21 9.78 -10.94 -4.41
N VAL A 22 9.69 -9.73 -4.97
CA VAL A 22 9.02 -9.50 -6.27
C VAL A 22 9.75 -10.20 -7.40
N ALA A 23 11.09 -10.22 -7.41
CA ALA A 23 11.87 -10.91 -8.43
C ALA A 23 11.63 -12.43 -8.45
N LYS A 24 11.28 -13.02 -7.30
CA LYS A 24 10.97 -14.44 -7.15
C LYS A 24 9.49 -14.77 -7.43
N LEU A 25 8.62 -13.78 -7.60
CA LEU A 25 7.21 -14.01 -7.91
C LEU A 25 7.01 -14.21 -9.42
N PRO A 26 6.33 -15.29 -9.85
CA PRO A 26 5.88 -15.41 -11.23
C PRO A 26 5.04 -14.20 -11.64
N LYS A 27 5.30 -13.64 -12.83
CA LYS A 27 4.59 -12.44 -13.33
C LYS A 27 3.06 -12.60 -13.31
N GLY A 28 2.57 -13.79 -13.66
CA GLY A 28 1.13 -14.10 -13.64
C GLY A 28 0.54 -14.08 -12.23
N ASP A 29 1.30 -14.51 -11.23
CA ASP A 29 0.86 -14.52 -9.84
C ASP A 29 0.91 -13.12 -9.22
N LEU A 30 1.93 -12.33 -9.55
CA LEU A 30 1.97 -10.91 -9.20
C LEU A 30 0.76 -10.17 -9.76
N ALA A 31 0.44 -10.36 -11.05
CA ALA A 31 -0.72 -9.73 -11.68
C ALA A 31 -2.05 -10.16 -11.02
N LYS A 32 -2.23 -11.45 -10.73
CA LYS A 32 -3.41 -11.96 -10.00
C LYS A 32 -3.53 -11.33 -8.61
N MET A 33 -2.41 -11.20 -7.90
CA MET A 33 -2.39 -10.61 -6.57
C MET A 33 -2.74 -9.12 -6.62
N GLN A 34 -2.12 -8.35 -7.53
CA GLN A 34 -2.43 -6.93 -7.73
C GLN A 34 -3.90 -6.73 -8.09
N GLN A 35 -4.44 -7.55 -9.00
CA GLN A 35 -5.85 -7.50 -9.38
C GLN A 35 -6.76 -7.84 -8.19
N GLY A 36 -6.42 -8.88 -7.42
CA GLY A 36 -7.17 -9.26 -6.22
C GLY A 36 -7.19 -8.16 -5.15
N MET A 37 -6.09 -7.43 -4.98
CA MET A 37 -6.01 -6.26 -4.08
C MET A 37 -6.90 -5.11 -4.55
N ILE A 38 -6.86 -4.77 -5.85
CA ILE A 38 -7.73 -3.74 -6.43
C ILE A 38 -9.20 -4.12 -6.26
N VAL A 39 -9.57 -5.36 -6.58
CA VAL A 39 -10.94 -5.86 -6.43
C VAL A 39 -11.38 -5.85 -4.97
N GLY A 40 -10.53 -6.30 -4.05
CA GLY A 40 -10.83 -6.28 -2.61
C GLY A 40 -11.15 -4.88 -2.10
N VAL A 41 -10.38 -3.87 -2.52
CA VAL A 41 -10.64 -2.45 -2.20
C VAL A 41 -11.93 -1.95 -2.84
N LEU A 42 -12.12 -2.25 -4.13
CA LEU A 42 -13.30 -1.80 -4.87
C LEU A 42 -14.59 -2.44 -4.35
N GLU A 43 -14.56 -3.67 -3.87
CA GLU A 43 -15.73 -4.39 -3.36
C GLU A 43 -15.89 -4.29 -1.85
N GLY A 44 -14.87 -3.80 -1.13
CA GLY A 44 -14.86 -3.82 0.34
C GLY A 44 -14.86 -5.24 0.92
N LYS A 45 -14.42 -6.24 0.14
CA LYS A 45 -14.45 -7.65 0.51
C LYS A 45 -13.06 -8.18 0.84
N LYS A 46 -13.05 -9.28 1.59
CA LYS A 46 -11.82 -10.04 1.82
C LYS A 46 -11.27 -10.57 0.48
N PRO A 47 -9.94 -10.67 0.32
CA PRO A 47 -9.34 -11.30 -0.85
C PRO A 47 -9.91 -12.71 -1.10
N THR A 48 -10.01 -13.10 -2.36
CA THR A 48 -10.42 -14.47 -2.72
C THR A 48 -9.46 -15.51 -2.12
N PRO A 49 -9.86 -16.76 -1.89
CA PRO A 49 -8.97 -17.80 -1.37
C PRO A 49 -7.67 -17.95 -2.18
N ALA A 50 -7.76 -17.81 -3.50
CA ALA A 50 -6.59 -17.83 -4.39
C ALA A 50 -5.65 -16.63 -4.13
N THR A 51 -6.21 -15.42 -3.98
CA THR A 51 -5.42 -14.23 -3.65
C THR A 51 -4.78 -14.35 -2.27
N ASP A 52 -5.53 -14.84 -1.28
CA ASP A 52 -5.02 -15.07 0.09
C ASP A 52 -3.89 -16.11 0.11
N ALA A 53 -3.99 -17.18 -0.68
CA ALA A 53 -2.92 -18.16 -0.84
C ALA A 53 -1.64 -17.52 -1.43
N LEU A 54 -1.78 -16.68 -2.46
CA LEU A 54 -0.67 -15.93 -3.05
C LEU A 54 -0.04 -14.94 -2.05
N VAL A 55 -0.86 -14.24 -1.27
CA VAL A 55 -0.39 -13.34 -0.21
C VAL A 55 0.40 -14.12 0.85
N LYS A 56 -0.11 -15.26 1.31
CA LYS A 56 0.58 -16.14 2.28
C LYS A 56 1.88 -16.69 1.73
N ALA A 57 1.91 -17.10 0.46
CA ALA A 57 3.13 -17.56 -0.21
C ALA A 57 4.16 -16.43 -0.31
N THR A 58 3.73 -15.24 -0.73
CA THR A 58 4.58 -14.04 -0.84
C THR A 58 5.18 -13.66 0.50
N ARG A 59 4.39 -13.66 1.59
CA ARG A 59 4.89 -13.41 2.95
C ARG A 59 5.98 -14.40 3.36
N ARG A 60 5.77 -15.69 3.11
CA ARG A 60 6.76 -16.73 3.41
C ARG A 60 8.04 -16.56 2.62
N HIS A 61 7.95 -16.18 1.35
CA HIS A 61 9.13 -15.91 0.53
C HIS A 61 9.87 -14.65 0.94
N ALA A 62 9.17 -13.60 1.39
CA ALA A 62 9.80 -12.38 1.87
C ALA A 62 10.75 -12.63 3.05
N ALA A 63 10.41 -13.55 3.96
CA ALA A 63 11.28 -13.95 5.07
C ALA A 63 12.64 -14.51 4.57
N THR A 64 12.64 -15.25 3.45
CA THR A 64 13.88 -15.79 2.85
C THR A 64 14.78 -14.72 2.22
N CYS A 65 14.26 -13.51 2.00
CA CYS A 65 15.00 -12.38 1.44
C CYS A 65 15.71 -11.54 2.50
N GLN A 66 15.59 -11.89 3.80
CA GLN A 66 16.29 -11.22 4.90
C GLN A 66 16.78 -12.23 5.97
N PRO A 67 17.69 -13.17 5.64
CA PRO A 67 18.18 -14.15 6.60
C PRO A 67 18.95 -13.48 7.75
N GLY A 68 18.67 -13.89 9.01
CA GLY A 68 19.52 -13.58 10.17
C GLY A 68 18.98 -12.57 11.21
N THR A 69 17.70 -12.20 11.17
CA THR A 69 17.14 -11.16 12.08
C THR A 69 16.15 -11.68 13.13
N GLY A 70 15.68 -12.93 13.04
CA GLY A 70 14.92 -13.65 14.08
C GLY A 70 13.50 -13.13 14.41
N LYS A 71 13.19 -11.86 14.16
CA LYS A 71 11.86 -11.22 14.28
C LYS A 71 11.42 -10.48 13.02
N ALA A 72 12.31 -10.25 12.05
CA ALA A 72 11.99 -9.47 10.84
C ALA A 72 11.25 -10.27 9.75
N ASP A 73 11.08 -11.58 9.91
CA ASP A 73 10.51 -12.46 8.88
C ASP A 73 9.02 -12.17 8.59
N ALA A 74 8.21 -11.95 9.63
CA ALA A 74 6.81 -11.59 9.49
C ALA A 74 6.64 -10.14 8.98
N ARG A 75 7.48 -9.22 9.49
CA ARG A 75 7.49 -7.82 9.09
C ARG A 75 7.90 -7.63 7.64
N ALA A 76 8.91 -8.36 7.17
CA ALA A 76 9.32 -8.43 5.77
C ALA A 76 8.15 -8.83 4.88
N GLY A 77 7.39 -9.85 5.29
CA GLY A 77 6.17 -10.28 4.59
C GLY A 77 5.15 -9.15 4.45
N ASP A 78 4.86 -8.42 5.53
CA ASP A 78 3.91 -7.31 5.49
C ASP A 78 4.42 -6.12 4.67
N ILE A 79 5.70 -5.78 4.79
CA ILE A 79 6.35 -4.76 3.94
C ILE A 79 6.17 -5.11 2.47
N VAL A 80 6.45 -6.35 2.06
CA VAL A 80 6.33 -6.79 0.66
C VAL A 80 4.88 -6.72 0.18
N VAL A 81 3.95 -7.31 0.93
CA VAL A 81 2.54 -7.36 0.52
C VAL A 81 1.93 -5.97 0.44
N THR A 82 2.19 -5.12 1.44
CA THR A 82 1.70 -3.73 1.45
C THR A 82 2.35 -2.91 0.33
N SER A 83 3.63 -3.13 0.03
CA SER A 83 4.32 -2.49 -1.10
C SER A 83 3.66 -2.83 -2.43
N ILE A 84 3.32 -4.10 -2.66
CA ILE A 84 2.62 -4.53 -3.88
C ILE A 84 1.21 -3.93 -3.95
N ALA A 85 0.50 -3.84 -2.82
CA ALA A 85 -0.81 -3.20 -2.75
C ALA A 85 -0.75 -1.70 -3.11
N VAL A 86 0.23 -0.97 -2.56
CA VAL A 86 0.45 0.44 -2.89
C VAL A 86 0.74 0.62 -4.38
N GLU A 87 1.58 -0.23 -4.97
CA GLU A 87 1.89 -0.16 -6.41
C GLU A 87 0.67 -0.46 -7.29
N ALA A 88 -0.11 -1.49 -6.94
CA ALA A 88 -1.34 -1.84 -7.65
C ALA A 88 -2.35 -0.69 -7.62
N LEU A 89 -2.58 -0.12 -6.43
CA LEU A 89 -3.55 0.96 -6.23
C LEU A 89 -3.06 2.27 -6.84
N ALA A 90 -1.76 2.57 -6.79
CA ALA A 90 -1.17 3.70 -7.51
C ALA A 90 -1.41 3.59 -9.02
N SER A 91 -1.20 2.40 -9.58
CA SER A 91 -1.44 2.14 -11.00
C SER A 91 -2.92 2.31 -11.36
N GLY A 92 -3.82 1.82 -10.49
CA GLY A 92 -5.27 2.01 -10.65
C GLY A 92 -5.70 3.48 -10.59
N LEU A 93 -5.13 4.26 -9.67
CA LEU A 93 -5.36 5.71 -9.56
C LEU A 93 -4.81 6.47 -10.76
N SER A 94 -3.59 6.17 -11.20
CA SER A 94 -2.95 6.79 -12.36
C SER A 94 -3.69 6.50 -13.65
N ALA A 95 -4.19 5.26 -13.84
CA ALA A 95 -5.09 4.92 -14.95
C ALA A 95 -6.42 5.69 -14.91
N LYS A 96 -6.82 6.16 -13.73
CA LYS A 96 -7.95 7.08 -13.53
C LYS A 96 -7.50 8.54 -13.51
N GLY A 97 -6.30 8.88 -13.97
CA GLY A 97 -5.80 10.26 -14.09
C GLY A 97 -5.66 10.99 -12.75
N VAL A 98 -5.53 10.26 -11.65
CA VAL A 98 -5.18 10.80 -10.34
C VAL A 98 -3.67 10.66 -10.17
N ASP A 99 -2.98 11.72 -9.76
CA ASP A 99 -1.52 11.72 -9.58
C ASP A 99 -1.12 11.06 -8.24
N PRO A 100 -0.51 9.85 -8.24
CA PRO A 100 -0.08 9.19 -7.01
C PRO A 100 1.03 9.95 -6.27
N VAL A 101 1.82 10.78 -6.98
CA VAL A 101 2.89 11.57 -6.37
C VAL A 101 2.31 12.68 -5.49
N ALA A 102 1.29 13.39 -5.96
CA ALA A 102 0.57 14.38 -5.17
C ALA A 102 -0.08 13.74 -3.92
N VAL A 103 -0.65 12.55 -4.08
CA VAL A 103 -1.26 11.78 -2.97
C VAL A 103 -0.21 11.41 -1.92
N ASN A 104 0.96 10.92 -2.34
CA ASN A 104 2.07 10.63 -1.43
C ASN A 104 2.62 11.87 -0.72
N ARG A 105 2.72 13.01 -1.41
CA ARG A 105 3.13 14.28 -0.80
C ARG A 105 2.15 14.71 0.28
N ARG A 106 0.84 14.55 0.05
CA ARG A 106 -0.17 14.85 1.06
C ARG A 106 -0.02 13.93 2.28
N LEU A 107 0.15 12.63 2.05
CA LEU A 107 0.37 11.65 3.12
C LEU A 107 1.59 11.98 3.99
N SER A 108 2.73 12.38 3.37
CA SER A 108 3.95 12.71 4.13
C SER A 108 3.83 14.00 4.95
N GLN A 109 2.93 14.90 4.56
CA GLN A 109 2.63 16.13 5.29
C GLN A 109 1.55 15.95 6.35
N THR A 110 0.85 14.81 6.36
CA THR A 110 -0.21 14.54 7.35
C THR A 110 0.41 14.24 8.71
N PRO A 111 -0.06 14.87 9.81
CA PRO A 111 0.45 14.59 11.14
C PRO A 111 0.35 13.11 11.52
N PRO A 112 1.34 12.51 12.20
CA PRO A 112 1.31 11.10 12.59
C PRO A 112 0.08 10.71 13.41
N ALA A 113 -0.43 11.61 14.26
CA ALA A 113 -1.65 11.38 15.04
C ALA A 113 -2.88 11.15 14.15
N VAL A 114 -3.02 11.92 13.07
CA VAL A 114 -4.12 11.80 12.11
C VAL A 114 -3.98 10.51 11.30
N LEU A 115 -2.77 10.18 10.84
CA LEU A 115 -2.51 8.92 10.15
C LEU A 115 -2.79 7.71 11.06
N ASN A 116 -2.40 7.78 12.33
CA ASN A 116 -2.67 6.72 13.31
C ASN A 116 -4.17 6.57 13.59
N ALA A 117 -4.91 7.68 13.71
CA ALA A 117 -6.37 7.65 13.86
C ALA A 117 -7.05 7.03 12.62
N PHE A 118 -6.61 7.43 11.42
CA PHE A 118 -7.08 6.88 10.15
C PHE A 118 -6.80 5.37 10.03
N LEU A 119 -5.59 4.92 10.35
CA LEU A 119 -5.22 3.50 10.37
C LEU A 119 -6.04 2.71 11.40
N ALA A 120 -6.34 3.33 12.54
CA ALA A 120 -7.22 2.77 13.57
C ALA A 120 -8.72 2.87 13.22
N ARG A 121 -9.07 3.38 12.03
CA ARG A 121 -10.45 3.59 11.55
C ARG A 121 -11.29 4.45 12.50
N LYS A 122 -10.66 5.39 13.20
CA LYS A 122 -11.35 6.35 14.05
C LYS A 122 -11.84 7.51 13.21
N GLN A 123 -13.11 7.86 13.38
CA GLN A 123 -13.69 9.03 12.73
C GLN A 123 -13.50 10.25 13.62
N THR A 124 -12.76 11.23 13.12
CA THR A 124 -12.42 12.49 13.79
C THR A 124 -12.46 13.60 12.73
N ALA A 125 -12.67 14.85 13.13
CA ALA A 125 -12.73 15.97 12.20
C ALA A 125 -11.44 16.08 11.36
N GLU A 126 -10.29 15.77 11.94
CA GLU A 126 -8.99 15.79 11.28
C GLU A 126 -8.84 14.66 10.26
N VAL A 127 -9.39 13.48 10.54
CA VAL A 127 -9.43 12.35 9.59
C VAL A 127 -10.37 12.66 8.43
N ASP A 128 -11.52 13.29 8.71
CA ASP A 128 -12.47 13.69 7.67
C ASP A 128 -11.85 14.77 6.76
N ALA A 129 -11.21 15.80 7.32
CA ALA A 129 -10.48 16.82 6.56
C ALA A 129 -9.29 16.26 5.79
N PHE A 130 -8.59 15.26 6.35
CA PHE A 130 -7.55 14.53 5.63
C PHE A 130 -8.13 13.83 4.39
N MET A 131 -9.21 13.07 4.56
CA MET A 131 -9.85 12.34 3.46
C MET A 131 -10.46 13.27 2.41
N GLU A 132 -11.04 14.41 2.82
CA GLU A 132 -11.51 15.44 1.90
C GLU A 132 -10.35 16.00 1.06
N GLY A 133 -9.22 16.32 1.71
CA GLY A 133 -8.01 16.76 1.01
C GLY A 133 -7.51 15.73 0.00
N MET A 134 -7.54 14.44 0.35
CA MET A 134 -7.18 13.35 -0.57
C MET A 134 -8.16 13.27 -1.74
N MET A 135 -9.46 13.44 -1.50
CA MET A 135 -10.47 13.45 -2.56
C MET A 135 -10.34 14.65 -3.48
N ASN A 136 -9.89 15.80 -2.98
CA ASN A 136 -9.62 16.96 -3.83
C ASN A 136 -8.49 16.71 -4.83
N LEU A 137 -7.50 15.86 -4.49
CA LEU A 137 -6.45 15.43 -5.43
C LEU A 137 -7.00 14.58 -6.58
N ALA A 138 -8.17 13.96 -6.43
CA ALA A 138 -8.83 13.25 -7.52
C ALA A 138 -9.52 14.19 -8.53
N GLY A 139 -9.58 15.50 -8.25
CA GLY A 139 -10.16 16.51 -9.13
C GLY A 139 -11.62 16.23 -9.49
N ALA A 140 -11.98 16.42 -10.77
CA ALA A 140 -13.34 16.18 -11.27
C ALA A 140 -13.85 14.73 -11.04
N LYS A 141 -12.95 13.78 -10.77
CA LYS A 141 -13.29 12.37 -10.56
C LYS A 141 -13.61 12.03 -9.11
N LYS A 142 -13.58 13.01 -8.20
CA LYS A 142 -13.86 12.78 -6.77
C LYS A 142 -15.27 12.27 -6.49
N ALA A 143 -16.22 12.48 -7.39
CA ALA A 143 -17.57 11.93 -7.31
C ALA A 143 -17.67 10.45 -7.77
N ASP A 144 -16.65 9.92 -8.46
CA ASP A 144 -16.62 8.52 -8.86
C ASP A 144 -16.34 7.63 -7.64
N THR A 145 -17.33 6.85 -7.23
CA THR A 145 -17.24 5.92 -6.09
C THR A 145 -16.07 4.93 -6.21
N ARG A 146 -15.69 4.51 -7.42
CA ARG A 146 -14.54 3.62 -7.63
C ARG A 146 -13.24 4.38 -7.34
N VAL A 147 -13.13 5.64 -7.75
CA VAL A 147 -11.96 6.48 -7.44
C VAL A 147 -11.89 6.78 -5.95
N GLN A 148 -13.02 7.05 -5.28
CA GLN A 148 -13.08 7.20 -3.82
C GLN A 148 -12.54 5.96 -3.09
N ARG A 149 -12.99 4.77 -3.48
CA ARG A 149 -12.52 3.50 -2.89
C ARG A 149 -11.04 3.27 -3.13
N LEU A 150 -10.57 3.50 -4.37
CA LEU A 150 -9.13 3.39 -4.71
C LEU A 150 -8.29 4.38 -3.90
N MET A 151 -8.74 5.63 -3.76
CA MET A 151 -8.05 6.66 -2.99
C MET A 151 -7.93 6.28 -1.52
N GLY A 152 -9.03 5.85 -0.90
CA GLY A 152 -9.03 5.40 0.50
C GLY A 152 -8.16 4.16 0.71
N GLY A 153 -8.24 3.18 -0.18
CA GLY A 153 -7.41 1.98 -0.13
C GLY A 153 -5.92 2.29 -0.28
N TYR A 154 -5.57 3.19 -1.22
CA TYR A 154 -4.21 3.63 -1.43
C TYR A 154 -3.67 4.34 -0.18
N ALA A 155 -4.42 5.33 0.32
CA ALA A 155 -4.07 6.07 1.53
C ALA A 155 -3.79 5.15 2.71
N PHE A 156 -4.67 4.15 2.93
CA PHE A 156 -4.53 3.20 4.02
C PHE A 156 -3.26 2.35 3.89
N ASN A 157 -3.01 1.78 2.71
CA ASN A 157 -1.85 0.93 2.49
C ASN A 157 -0.54 1.73 2.52
N ALA A 158 -0.52 2.94 1.96
CA ALA A 158 0.64 3.82 1.99
C ALA A 158 0.97 4.29 3.41
N ALA A 159 -0.04 4.69 4.21
CA ALA A 159 0.16 5.04 5.61
C ALA A 159 0.62 3.83 6.45
N THR A 160 0.08 2.64 6.17
CA THR A 160 0.52 1.39 6.81
C THR A 160 1.98 1.13 6.49
N LEU A 161 2.38 1.26 5.22
CA LEU A 161 3.74 1.04 4.76
C LEU A 161 4.72 2.02 5.42
N ALA A 162 4.36 3.31 5.49
CA ALA A 162 5.15 4.32 6.18
C ALA A 162 5.37 3.99 7.67
N ARG A 163 4.30 3.54 8.36
CA ARG A 163 4.39 3.09 9.76
C ARG A 163 5.30 1.87 9.91
N LEU A 164 5.19 0.89 8.99
CA LEU A 164 6.02 -0.31 9.01
C LEU A 164 7.51 0.02 8.85
N PHE A 165 7.89 1.07 8.10
CA PHE A 165 9.28 1.53 8.04
C PHE A 165 9.71 2.35 9.24
N ALA A 166 8.84 3.24 9.74
CA ALA A 166 9.14 4.10 10.88
C ALA A 166 9.29 3.34 12.21
N ALA A 167 8.67 2.17 12.36
CA ALA A 167 8.76 1.31 13.55
C ALA A 167 10.14 0.64 13.76
N LYS A 168 11.24 1.31 13.38
CA LYS A 168 12.63 0.89 13.59
C LYS A 168 13.23 1.44 14.90
N GLY A 169 12.38 1.89 15.82
CA GLY A 169 12.74 2.27 17.20
C GLY A 169 12.60 1.09 18.14
#